data_AF-A0A9D9BE13-F1
#
_entry.id   AF-A0A9D9BE13-F1
#
_cell.length_a   1.000
_cell.length_b   1.000
_cell.length_c   1.000
_cell.angle_alpha   90.00
_cell.angle_beta   90.00
_cell.angle_gamma   90.00
#
_symmetry.space_group_name_H-M   'P 1'
#
loop_
_entity.id
_entity.type
_entity.pdbx_description
1 polymer ?
#
loop_
_entity_poly.entity_id
_entity_poly.type
_entity_poly.pdbx_seq_one_letter_code
_entity_poly.pdbx_strand_id
1 'polypeptide(L)'
;MRIVHCVRSPIGGIFRHIRDLAMSQAAAGHQVGIVCDSSTGSTFDNRMVDELRPHLALGLARFPMQRQLTIQDLSATFALYRHIRDLKPDILHGHGAKGGAYVRLI
;
A
#
# COMPACT_ATOMS: atom_id res chain seq x y z
N MET A 1 -7.82 12.89 8.65
CA MET A 1 -7.02 12.84 7.41
C MET A 1 -7.17 11.46 6.76
N ARG A 2 -6.95 11.41 5.45
CA ARG A 2 -6.95 10.22 4.59
C ARG A 2 -5.49 9.87 4.27
N ILE A 3 -5.00 8.76 4.80
CA ILE A 3 -3.58 8.39 4.74
C ILE A 3 -3.47 7.07 3.97
N VAL A 4 -2.65 7.05 2.91
CA VAL A 4 -2.39 5.83 2.13
C VAL A 4 -0.91 5.45 2.27
N HIS A 5 -0.65 4.25 2.75
CA HIS A 5 0.69 3.67 2.76
C HIS A 5 0.91 2.80 1.52
N CYS A 6 1.90 3.15 0.70
CA CYS A 6 2.27 2.39 -0.48
C CYS A 6 3.60 1.67 -0.21
N VAL A 7 3.59 0.35 -0.17
CA VAL A 7 4.79 -0.48 0.07
C VAL A 7 4.84 -1.61 -0.95
N ARG A 8 6.02 -1.88 -1.52
CA ARG A 8 6.11 -3.02 -2.44
C ARG A 8 5.88 -4.35 -1.71
N SER A 9 6.79 -4.73 -0.83
CA SER A 9 6.76 -6.06 -0.21
C SER A 9 5.86 -6.07 1.03
N PRO A 10 4.80 -6.91 1.09
CA PRO A 10 3.96 -7.05 2.29
C PRO A 10 4.56 -8.00 3.33
N ILE A 11 5.90 -8.15 3.34
CA ILE A 11 6.61 -9.13 4.17
C ILE A 11 7.82 -8.52 4.88
N GLY A 12 8.15 -9.08 6.05
CA GLY A 12 9.33 -8.72 6.83
C GLY A 12 9.16 -7.50 7.74
N GLY A 13 10.27 -7.05 8.34
CA GLY A 13 10.28 -6.06 9.41
C GLY A 13 9.62 -4.72 9.05
N ILE A 14 9.85 -4.22 7.84
CA ILE A 14 9.25 -2.95 7.38
C ILE A 14 7.72 -3.06 7.37
N PHE A 15 7.16 -4.16 6.87
CA PHE A 15 5.71 -4.31 6.81
C PHE A 15 5.08 -4.37 8.22
N ARG A 16 5.76 -5.00 9.18
CA ARG A 16 5.32 -4.98 10.59
C ARG A 16 5.23 -3.56 11.12
N HIS A 17 6.24 -2.72 10.89
CA HIS A 17 6.21 -1.32 11.30
C HIS A 17 5.09 -0.54 10.62
N ILE A 18 4.88 -0.74 9.31
CA ILE A 18 3.79 -0.08 8.56
C ILE A 18 2.44 -0.47 9.14
N ARG A 19 2.25 -1.76 9.44
CA ARG A 19 1.03 -2.28 10.06
C ARG A 19 0.76 -1.60 11.40
N ASP A 20 1.74 -1.59 12.29
CA ASP A 20 1.57 -1.06 13.64
C ASP A 20 1.28 0.46 13.58
N LEU A 21 1.93 1.18 12.66
CA LEU A 21 1.66 2.60 12.37
C LEU A 21 0.24 2.81 11.83
N ALA A 22 -0.16 2.04 10.80
CA ALA A 22 -1.46 2.16 10.16
C ALA A 22 -2.60 1.92 11.17
N MET A 23 -2.45 0.91 12.02
CA MET A 23 -3.39 0.60 13.09
C MET A 23 -3.48 1.74 14.10
N SER A 24 -2.34 2.29 14.52
CA SER A 24 -2.30 3.43 15.46
C SER A 24 -2.96 4.67 14.87
N GLN A 25 -2.73 4.96 13.59
CA GLN A 25 -3.37 6.07 12.89
C GLN A 25 -4.88 5.87 12.73
N ALA A 26 -5.32 4.66 12.42
CA ALA A 26 -6.74 4.31 12.36
C ALA A 26 -7.41 4.49 13.73
N ALA A 27 -6.76 4.01 14.80
CA ALA A 27 -7.21 4.20 16.18
C ALA A 27 -7.26 5.68 16.60
N ALA A 28 -6.38 6.52 16.04
CA ALA A 28 -6.40 7.98 16.22
C ALA A 28 -7.49 8.70 15.38
N GLY A 29 -8.37 7.96 14.70
CA GLY A 29 -9.49 8.52 13.94
C GLY A 29 -9.15 8.93 12.50
N HIS A 30 -7.99 8.52 11.97
CA HIS A 30 -7.66 8.74 10.56
C HIS A 30 -8.26 7.65 9.67
N GLN A 31 -8.58 8.01 8.43
CA GLN A 31 -8.99 7.03 7.42
C GLN A 31 -7.72 6.51 6.76
N VAL A 32 -7.38 5.25 7.03
CA VAL A 32 -6.12 4.67 6.59
C VAL A 32 -6.35 3.61 5.51
N GLY A 33 -5.47 3.57 4.53
CA GLY A 33 -5.41 2.53 3.51
C GLY A 33 -3.99 2.03 3.29
N ILE A 34 -3.87 0.80 2.82
CA ILE A 34 -2.59 0.19 2.45
C ILE A 34 -2.68 -0.33 1.03
N VAL A 35 -1.64 -0.03 0.24
CA VAL A 35 -1.44 -0.61 -1.08
C VAL A 35 -0.13 -1.37 -1.11
N CYS A 36 -0.19 -2.65 -1.49
CA CYS A 36 0.98 -3.52 -1.56
C CYS A 36 1.04 -4.41 -2.80
N ASP A 37 2.18 -5.08 -2.98
CA ASP A 37 2.37 -6.01 -4.10
C ASP A 37 1.48 -7.25 -3.96
N SER A 38 0.90 -7.69 -5.08
CA SER A 38 0.08 -8.91 -5.13
C SER A 38 0.87 -10.18 -5.41
N SER A 39 2.15 -10.07 -5.80
CA SER A 39 2.98 -11.19 -6.26
C SER A 39 3.95 -11.75 -5.22
N THR A 40 4.03 -11.13 -4.04
CA THR A 40 4.97 -11.46 -2.98
C THR A 40 4.27 -11.79 -1.67
N GLY A 41 4.91 -12.65 -0.88
CA GLY A 41 4.43 -13.09 0.43
C GLY A 41 3.88 -14.52 0.45
N SER A 42 4.07 -15.21 1.57
CA SER A 42 3.51 -16.55 1.79
C SER A 42 2.01 -16.49 2.02
N THR A 43 1.33 -17.64 2.01
CA THR A 43 -0.09 -17.73 2.41
C THR A 43 -0.33 -17.18 3.81
N PHE A 44 0.61 -17.40 4.72
CA PHE A 44 0.58 -16.89 6.08
C PHE A 44 0.69 -15.36 6.12
N ASP A 45 1.67 -14.78 5.43
CA ASP A 45 1.83 -13.32 5.36
C ASP A 45 0.59 -12.65 4.79
N ASN A 46 0.02 -13.25 3.73
CA ASN A 46 -1.16 -12.71 3.08
C ASN A 46 -2.38 -12.69 4.01
N ARG A 47 -2.56 -13.71 4.85
CA ARG A 47 -3.61 -13.72 5.88
C ARG A 47 -3.41 -12.62 6.90
N MET A 48 -2.19 -12.43 7.41
CA MET A 48 -1.89 -11.36 8.37
C MET A 48 -2.17 -9.97 7.80
N VAL A 49 -1.91 -9.77 6.50
CA VAL A 49 -2.23 -8.51 5.81
C VAL A 49 -3.76 -8.37 5.70
N ASP A 50 -4.49 -9.44 5.35
CA ASP A 50 -5.95 -9.39 5.20
C ASP A 50 -6.69 -9.16 6.54
N GLU A 51 -6.12 -9.58 7.67
CA GLU A 51 -6.62 -9.26 9.02
C GLU A 51 -6.67 -7.74 9.31
N LEU A 52 -5.94 -6.93 8.55
CA LEU A 52 -5.96 -5.47 8.68
C LEU A 52 -7.19 -4.85 8.04
N ARG A 53 -7.84 -5.52 7.08
CA ARG A 53 -8.97 -4.96 6.30
C ARG A 53 -10.05 -4.29 7.16
N PRO A 54 -10.51 -4.87 8.28
CA PRO A 54 -11.56 -4.26 9.09
C PRO A 54 -11.15 -2.91 9.71
N HIS A 55 -9.85 -2.67 9.86
CA HIS A 55 -9.30 -1.48 10.50
C HIS A 55 -8.93 -0.38 9.49
N LEU A 56 -8.89 -0.71 8.20
CA LEU A 56 -8.46 0.20 7.14
C LEU A 56 -9.68 0.77 6.42
N ALA A 57 -10.13 1.95 6.84
CA ALA A 57 -11.31 2.62 6.26
C ALA A 57 -11.18 2.93 4.76
N LEU A 58 -9.95 3.14 4.24
CA LEU A 58 -9.70 3.31 2.80
C LEU A 58 -9.40 1.97 2.10
N GLY A 59 -9.37 0.88 2.87
CA GLY A 59 -9.18 -0.47 2.38
C GLY A 59 -7.72 -0.92 2.26
N LEU A 60 -7.61 -2.19 1.89
CA LEU A 60 -6.36 -2.84 1.53
C LEU A 60 -6.44 -3.29 0.08
N ALA A 61 -5.58 -2.73 -0.77
CA ALA A 61 -5.51 -3.07 -2.18
C ALA A 61 -4.16 -3.70 -2.52
N ARG A 62 -4.19 -4.63 -3.47
CA ARG A 62 -3.00 -5.34 -3.93
C ARG A 62 -2.87 -5.18 -5.43
N PHE A 63 -1.73 -4.73 -5.89
CA PHE A 63 -1.42 -4.55 -7.32
C PHE A 63 -0.11 -5.23 -7.65
N PRO A 64 0.07 -5.78 -8.86
CA PRO A 64 1.38 -6.27 -9.27
C PRO A 64 2.38 -5.11 -9.33
N MET A 65 3.47 -5.21 -8.56
CA MET A 65 4.53 -4.21 -8.46
C MET A 65 5.88 -4.84 -8.83
N GLN A 66 6.15 -4.87 -10.14
CA GLN A 66 7.43 -5.37 -10.63
C GLN A 66 8.62 -4.57 -10.09
N ARG A 67 9.78 -5.24 -9.99
CA ARG A 67 11.01 -4.65 -9.47
C ARG A 67 11.57 -3.56 -10.39
N GLN A 68 11.45 -3.74 -11.71
CA GLN A 68 11.76 -2.71 -12.71
C GLN A 68 10.47 -2.01 -13.15
N LEU A 69 10.57 -0.79 -13.66
CA LEU A 69 9.45 -0.14 -14.35
C LEU A 69 9.67 -0.42 -15.84
N THR A 70 8.92 -1.37 -16.39
CA THR A 70 8.98 -1.66 -17.83
C THR A 70 7.77 -1.05 -18.52
N ILE A 71 7.83 -0.92 -19.86
CA ILE A 71 6.69 -0.42 -20.64
C ILE A 71 5.46 -1.30 -20.46
N GLN A 72 5.66 -2.60 -20.27
CA GLN A 72 4.59 -3.57 -20.02
C GLN A 72 3.89 -3.32 -18.67
N ASP A 73 4.58 -2.71 -17.70
CA ASP A 73 4.05 -2.38 -16.38
C ASP A 73 3.32 -1.03 -16.32
N LEU A 74 3.29 -0.25 -17.42
CA LEU A 74 2.62 1.05 -17.41
C LEU A 74 1.12 0.92 -17.13
N SER A 75 0.47 -0.13 -17.63
CA SER A 75 -0.95 -0.37 -17.40
C SER A 75 -1.26 -0.65 -15.94
N ALA A 76 -0.47 -1.51 -15.29
CA ALA A 76 -0.59 -1.82 -13.86
C ALA A 76 -0.26 -0.60 -12.98
N THR A 77 0.79 0.15 -13.35
CA THR A 77 1.17 1.40 -12.69
C THR A 77 0.06 2.45 -12.81
N PHE A 78 -0.57 2.56 -13.97
CA PHE A 78 -1.68 3.49 -14.19
C PHE A 78 -2.93 3.07 -13.41
N ALA A 79 -3.25 1.78 -13.34
CA ALA A 79 -4.33 1.26 -12.51
C ALA A 79 -4.10 1.57 -11.01
N LEU A 80 -2.87 1.34 -10.52
CA LEU A 80 -2.44 1.71 -9.18
C LEU A 80 -2.61 3.22 -8.94
N TYR A 81 -2.15 4.05 -9.87
CA TYR A 81 -2.31 5.51 -9.80
C TYR A 81 -3.77 5.92 -9.70
N ARG A 82 -4.62 5.42 -10.60
CA ARG A 82 -6.06 5.71 -10.59
C ARG A 82 -6.68 5.31 -9.27
N HIS A 83 -6.38 4.12 -8.77
CA HIS A 83 -6.88 3.65 -7.49
C HIS A 83 -6.49 4.59 -6.34
N ILE A 84 -5.21 4.93 -6.21
CA ILE A 84 -4.72 5.85 -5.17
C ILE A 84 -5.38 7.22 -5.30
N ARG A 85 -5.48 7.76 -6.52
CA ARG A 85 -6.11 9.06 -6.77
C ARG A 85 -7.59 9.06 -6.39
N ASP A 86 -8.31 8.00 -6.71
CA ASP A 86 -9.75 7.88 -6.43
C ASP A 86 -9.99 7.74 -4.91
N LEU A 87 -9.00 7.27 -4.14
CA LEU A 87 -8.99 7.33 -2.68
C LEU A 87 -8.77 8.75 -2.13
N LYS A 88 -8.43 9.76 -2.93
CA LYS A 88 -8.24 11.16 -2.51
C LYS A 88 -7.47 11.30 -1.19
N PRO A 89 -6.23 10.75 -1.08
CA PRO A 89 -5.45 10.83 0.13
C PRO A 89 -5.00 12.27 0.41
N ASP A 90 -5.02 12.68 1.67
CA ASP A 90 -4.33 13.89 2.13
C ASP A 90 -2.81 13.64 2.18
N ILE A 91 -2.42 12.40 2.50
CA ILE A 91 -1.02 11.96 2.61
C ILE A 91 -0.86 10.62 1.90
N LEU A 92 0.05 10.56 0.93
CA LEU A 92 0.52 9.33 0.32
C LEU A 92 1.94 9.04 0.80
N HIS A 93 2.10 8.01 1.64
CA HIS A 93 3.38 7.66 2.25
C HIS A 93 3.99 6.44 1.54
N GLY A 94 5.05 6.68 0.77
CA GLY A 94 5.79 5.65 0.06
C GLY A 94 6.87 5.00 0.91
N HIS A 95 6.81 3.68 1.06
CA HIS A 95 7.78 2.89 1.80
C HIS A 95 8.75 2.16 0.86
N GLY A 96 10.05 2.36 1.10
CA GLY A 96 11.12 1.82 0.27
C GLY A 96 11.22 2.49 -1.11
N ALA A 97 12.16 2.01 -1.94
CA ALA A 97 12.47 2.64 -3.22
C ALA A 97 11.27 2.74 -4.18
N LYS A 98 10.50 1.65 -4.33
CA LYS A 98 9.34 1.61 -5.24
C LYS A 98 8.14 2.37 -4.70
N GLY A 99 7.83 2.24 -3.41
CA GLY A 99 6.79 3.05 -2.78
C GLY A 99 7.08 4.53 -2.96
N GLY A 100 8.30 4.96 -2.64
CA GLY A 100 8.74 6.33 -2.84
C GLY A 100 8.81 6.77 -4.32
N ALA A 101 9.02 5.87 -5.28
CA ALA A 101 8.95 6.21 -6.70
C ALA A 101 7.52 6.48 -7.14
N TYR A 102 6.56 5.63 -6.74
CA TYR A 102 5.15 5.86 -7.02
C TYR A 102 4.67 7.18 -6.42
N VAL A 103 5.01 7.49 -5.17
CA VAL A 103 4.62 8.77 -4.54
C VAL A 103 5.17 10.00 -5.27
N ARG A 104 6.30 9.88 -5.99
CA ARG A 104 6.86 11.01 -6.76
C ARG A 104 6.22 11.18 -8.14
N LEU A 105 5.58 10.13 -8.67
CA LEU A 105 4.95 10.13 -9.98
C LEU A 105 3.45 10.46 -9.92
N ILE A 106 2.87 10.44 -8.72
CA ILE A 106 1.44 10.57 -8.41
C ILE A 106 1.20 11.89 -7.72
#